data_AF-A0A376FCP9-F1
#
_entry.id   AF-A0A376FCP9-F1
#
_cell.length_a   1.000
_cell.length_b   1.000
_cell.length_c   1.000
_cell.angle_alpha   90.00
_cell.angle_beta   90.00
_cell.angle_gamma   90.00
#
_symmetry.space_group_name_H-M   'P 1'
#
loop_
_entity.id
_entity.type
_entity.pdbx_description
1 polymer ?
#
loop_
_entity_poly.entity_id
_entity_poly.type
_entity_poly.pdbx_seq_one_letter_code
_entity_poly.pdbx_strand_id
1 'polypeptide(L)'
;MNTAKSNPNRPATEIYRDLRSAAASGWDFSSRWMDDPQKLGTIRTTSIVPVDLNALMFKMEKLLARASQESGDAAGASKYEALATARQKAIESHLWNDKEGWYADYDLKKQEGTQSAHGGSPVPPLREGGGAGSGR
;
A
#
# COMPACT_ATOMS: atom_id res chain seq x y z
N MET A 1 4.52 28.41 -4.01
CA MET A 1 5.20 27.28 -4.69
C MET A 1 6.70 27.30 -4.35
N ASN A 2 7.07 27.00 -3.10
CA ASN A 2 8.47 27.06 -2.64
C ASN A 2 9.08 25.67 -2.39
N THR A 3 8.25 24.62 -2.30
CA THR A 3 8.67 23.25 -2.00
C THR A 3 9.65 22.66 -3.01
N ALA A 4 9.41 22.86 -4.32
CA ALA A 4 10.34 22.42 -5.34
C ALA A 4 11.64 23.25 -5.34
N LYS A 5 11.54 24.55 -5.03
CA LYS A 5 12.70 25.45 -4.93
C LYS A 5 13.59 25.12 -3.73
N SER A 6 13.01 24.58 -2.65
CA SER A 6 13.76 24.21 -1.44
C SER A 6 14.52 22.88 -1.57
N ASN A 7 14.36 22.14 -2.67
CA ASN A 7 15.14 20.94 -2.96
C ASN A 7 15.64 20.96 -4.43
N PRO A 8 16.65 21.81 -4.73
CA PRO A 8 17.13 21.99 -6.10
C PRO A 8 17.81 20.75 -6.69
N ASN A 9 18.17 19.77 -5.86
CA ASN A 9 18.80 18.52 -6.28
C ASN A 9 17.82 17.51 -6.89
N ARG A 10 16.51 17.80 -6.89
CA ARG A 10 15.49 16.98 -7.52
C ARG A 10 14.75 17.76 -8.60
N PRO A 11 14.44 17.16 -9.76
CA PRO A 11 13.64 17.81 -10.77
C PRO A 11 12.30 18.27 -10.18
N ALA A 12 11.95 19.54 -10.38
CA ALA A 12 10.71 20.11 -9.86
C ALA A 12 9.47 19.32 -10.30
N THR A 13 9.48 18.76 -11.51
CA THR A 13 8.42 17.91 -12.05
C THR A 13 8.18 16.64 -11.24
N GLU A 14 9.23 16.01 -10.70
CA GLU A 14 9.11 14.84 -9.83
C GLU A 14 8.50 15.23 -8.49
N ILE A 15 8.95 16.33 -7.88
CA ILE A 15 8.38 16.84 -6.63
C ILE A 15 6.89 17.15 -6.83
N TYR A 16 6.51 17.79 -7.94
CA TYR A 16 5.11 18.06 -8.24
C TYR A 16 4.30 16.80 -8.48
N ARG A 17 4.89 15.77 -9.09
CA ARG A 17 4.24 14.46 -9.25
C ARG A 17 3.96 13.84 -7.87
N ASP A 18 4.96 13.79 -7.00
CA ASP A 18 4.80 13.22 -5.66
C ASP A 18 3.81 14.01 -4.79
N LEU A 19 3.79 15.34 -4.89
CA LEU A 19 2.79 16.18 -4.22
C LEU A 19 1.36 15.85 -4.69
N ARG A 20 1.14 15.70 -6.00
CA ARG A 20 -0.18 15.30 -6.53
C ARG A 20 -0.56 13.89 -6.12
N SER A 21 0.41 12.97 -6.07
CA SER A 21 0.17 11.60 -5.63
C SER A 21 -0.17 11.51 -4.14
N ALA A 22 0.41 12.35 -3.28
CA ALA A 22 0.02 12.44 -1.87
C ALA A 22 -1.41 12.96 -1.68
N ALA A 23 -1.83 13.94 -2.50
CA ALA A 23 -3.23 14.37 -2.54
C ALA A 23 -4.15 13.23 -3.01
N ALA A 24 -3.74 12.47 -4.04
CA ALA A 24 -4.49 11.32 -4.53
C ALA A 24 -4.59 10.17 -3.50
N SER A 25 -3.63 10.05 -2.58
CA SER A 25 -3.69 9.05 -1.51
C SER A 25 -4.64 9.46 -0.38
N GLY A 26 -5.08 10.72 -0.31
CA GLY A 26 -5.84 11.28 0.81
C GLY A 26 -5.00 11.58 2.06
N TRP A 27 -3.67 11.60 1.93
CA TRP A 27 -2.73 11.86 3.04
C TRP A 27 -1.76 13.01 2.68
N ASP A 28 -2.31 14.17 2.26
CA ASP A 28 -1.56 15.39 1.97
C ASP A 28 -1.44 16.32 3.21
N PHE A 29 -0.25 16.64 3.72
CA PHE A 29 1.00 15.91 3.56
C PHE A 29 1.37 15.23 4.88
N SER A 30 1.86 13.99 4.75
CA SER A 30 2.29 13.17 5.88
C SER A 30 3.78 12.83 5.78
N SER A 31 4.46 12.72 6.92
CA SER A 31 5.82 12.19 7.02
C SER A 31 5.96 10.78 6.43
N ARG A 32 4.83 10.05 6.30
CA ARG A 32 4.69 8.79 5.54
C ARG A 32 5.44 8.80 4.22
N TRP A 33 5.37 9.92 3.52
CA TRP A 33 5.84 10.05 2.14
C TRP A 33 7.21 10.70 2.01
N MET A 34 7.89 11.02 3.11
CA MET A 34 9.07 11.90 3.13
C MET A 34 10.31 11.16 3.61
N ASP A 35 11.47 11.46 3.01
CA ASP A 35 12.76 11.00 3.58
C ASP A 35 13.13 11.78 4.84
N ASP A 36 12.82 13.08 4.87
CA ASP A 36 12.97 13.93 6.04
C ASP A 36 11.57 14.46 6.44
N PRO A 37 11.00 14.01 7.57
CA PRO A 37 9.68 14.41 8.04
C PRO A 37 9.47 15.92 8.19
N GLN A 38 10.56 16.69 8.33
CA GLN A 38 10.51 18.15 8.48
C GLN A 38 10.66 18.89 7.14
N LYS A 39 10.97 18.19 6.05
CA LYS A 39 11.21 18.78 4.73
C LYS A 39 10.29 18.18 3.69
N LEU A 40 9.18 18.86 3.42
CA LEU A 40 8.22 18.48 2.37
C LEU A 40 8.86 18.32 0.98
N GLY A 41 9.95 19.03 0.67
CA GLY A 41 10.70 18.85 -0.59
C GLY A 41 11.33 17.46 -0.76
N THR A 42 11.32 16.62 0.28
CA THR A 42 11.76 15.22 0.24
C THR A 42 10.63 14.23 -0.02
N ILE A 43 9.42 14.72 -0.31
CA ILE A 43 8.26 13.88 -0.61
C ILE A 43 8.50 13.00 -1.85
N ARG A 44 8.14 11.72 -1.75
CA ARG A 44 8.43 10.70 -2.76
C ARG A 44 7.35 9.64 -2.87
N THR A 45 6.09 10.06 -2.73
CA THR A 45 4.90 9.20 -2.69
C THR A 45 4.87 8.15 -3.81
N THR A 46 5.32 8.49 -5.03
CA THR A 46 5.31 7.54 -6.16
C THR A 46 6.35 6.41 -6.06
N SER A 47 7.27 6.48 -5.10
CA SER A 47 8.25 5.43 -4.82
C SER A 47 7.85 4.51 -3.66
N ILE A 48 6.68 4.73 -3.06
CA ILE A 48 6.19 3.98 -1.90
C ILE A 48 4.94 3.21 -2.33
N VAL A 49 4.90 1.92 -2.06
CA VAL A 49 3.73 1.05 -2.25
C VAL A 49 2.86 1.12 -1.00
N PRO A 50 1.67 1.75 -1.05
CA PRO A 50 0.87 1.96 0.14
C PRO A 50 0.12 0.68 0.54
N VAL A 51 0.19 0.30 1.81
CA VAL A 51 -0.55 -0.87 2.35
C VAL A 51 -2.06 -0.69 2.26
N ASP A 52 -2.56 0.50 2.63
CA ASP A 52 -3.98 0.84 2.62
C ASP A 52 -4.59 0.77 1.21
N LEU A 53 -3.90 1.34 0.20
CA LEU A 53 -4.35 1.25 -1.18
C LEU A 53 -4.45 -0.21 -1.65
N ASN A 54 -3.44 -1.03 -1.34
CA ASN A 54 -3.45 -2.44 -1.75
C ASN A 54 -4.51 -3.26 -1.02
N ALA A 55 -4.78 -2.98 0.26
CA ALA A 55 -5.88 -3.59 1.00
C ALA A 55 -7.25 -3.21 0.40
N LEU A 56 -7.43 -1.94 0.00
CA LEU A 56 -8.64 -1.50 -0.70
C LEU A 56 -8.81 -2.19 -2.06
N MET A 57 -7.74 -2.32 -2.84
CA MET A 57 -7.76 -3.03 -4.12
C MET A 57 -8.11 -4.52 -3.94
N PHE A 58 -7.56 -5.18 -2.92
CA PHE A 58 -7.90 -6.57 -2.60
C PHE A 58 -9.39 -6.72 -2.32
N LYS A 59 -9.93 -5.84 -1.46
CA LYS A 59 -11.37 -5.82 -1.14
C LYS A 59 -12.21 -5.57 -2.39
N MET A 60 -11.78 -4.67 -3.28
CA MET A 60 -12.47 -4.39 -4.54
C MET A 60 -12.46 -5.61 -5.48
N GLU A 61 -11.32 -6.30 -5.62
CA GLU A 61 -11.21 -7.53 -6.41
C GLU A 61 -12.15 -8.63 -5.86
N LYS A 62 -12.22 -8.81 -4.53
CA LYS A 62 -13.18 -9.73 -3.90
C LYS A 62 -14.64 -9.34 -4.14
N LEU A 63 -14.96 -8.04 -4.10
CA LEU A 63 -16.31 -7.55 -4.39
C LEU A 63 -16.69 -7.78 -5.86
N LEU A 64 -15.76 -7.57 -6.79
CA LEU A 64 -15.98 -7.84 -8.21
C LEU A 64 -16.17 -9.33 -8.47
N ALA A 65 -15.38 -10.21 -7.82
CA ALA A 65 -15.55 -11.65 -7.91
C ALA A 65 -16.96 -12.07 -7.47
N ARG A 66 -17.42 -11.55 -6.32
CA ARG A 66 -18.78 -11.80 -5.81
C ARG A 66 -19.86 -11.27 -6.75
N ALA A 67 -19.73 -10.04 -7.24
CA ALA A 67 -20.72 -9.45 -8.13
C ALA A 67 -20.84 -10.24 -9.45
N SER A 68 -19.71 -10.68 -10.02
CA SER A 68 -19.69 -11.56 -11.20
C SER A 68 -20.36 -12.91 -10.93
N GLN A 69 -20.14 -13.49 -9.74
CA GLN A 69 -20.82 -14.73 -9.34
C GLN A 69 -22.35 -14.53 -9.28
N GLU A 70 -22.80 -13.43 -8.66
CA GLU A 70 -24.23 -13.09 -8.52
C GLU A 70 -24.88 -12.78 -9.89
N SER A 71 -24.13 -12.29 -10.86
CA SER A 71 -24.61 -12.03 -12.23
C SER A 71 -24.52 -13.24 -13.18
N GLY A 72 -24.04 -14.40 -12.70
CA GLY A 72 -23.84 -15.60 -13.52
C GLY A 72 -22.61 -15.56 -14.44
N ASP A 73 -21.71 -14.58 -14.28
CA ASP A 73 -20.45 -14.48 -15.01
C ASP A 73 -19.34 -15.27 -14.30
N ALA A 74 -19.32 -16.59 -14.53
CA ALA A 74 -18.34 -17.48 -13.91
C ALA A 74 -16.89 -17.15 -14.32
N ALA A 75 -16.66 -16.66 -15.54
CA ALA A 75 -15.32 -16.30 -16.01
C ALA A 75 -14.81 -15.04 -15.31
N GLY A 76 -15.66 -14.03 -15.16
CA GLY A 76 -15.36 -12.83 -14.38
C GLY A 76 -15.09 -13.15 -12.91
N ALA A 77 -15.92 -14.01 -12.30
CA ALA A 77 -15.75 -14.42 -10.91
C ALA A 77 -14.38 -15.08 -10.68
N SER A 78 -14.02 -16.06 -11.52
CA SER A 78 -12.72 -16.74 -11.46
C SER A 78 -11.54 -15.78 -11.68
N LYS A 79 -11.66 -14.87 -12.65
CA LYS A 79 -10.63 -13.86 -12.94
C LYS A 79 -10.37 -12.96 -11.72
N TYR A 80 -11.41 -12.40 -11.12
CA TYR A 80 -11.25 -11.47 -10.01
C TYR A 80 -10.81 -12.17 -8.73
N GLU A 81 -11.21 -13.42 -8.51
CA GLU A 81 -10.70 -14.22 -7.40
C GLU A 81 -9.20 -14.51 -7.54
N ALA A 82 -8.72 -14.81 -8.75
CA ALA A 82 -7.29 -14.99 -9.03
C ALA A 82 -6.49 -13.70 -8.80
N LEU A 83 -7.03 -12.55 -9.19
CA LEU A 83 -6.42 -11.23 -8.93
C LEU A 83 -6.35 -10.93 -7.42
N ALA A 84 -7.45 -11.15 -6.69
CA ALA A 84 -7.50 -10.98 -5.24
C ALA A 84 -6.48 -11.88 -4.53
N THR A 85 -6.39 -13.15 -4.93
CA THR A 85 -5.42 -14.12 -4.39
C THR A 85 -3.98 -13.67 -4.64
N ALA A 86 -3.68 -13.23 -5.87
CA ALA A 86 -2.36 -12.71 -6.20
C ALA A 86 -2.00 -11.47 -5.37
N ARG A 87 -2.98 -10.57 -5.17
CA ARG A 87 -2.77 -9.36 -4.36
C ARG A 87 -2.58 -9.68 -2.89
N GLN A 88 -3.36 -10.58 -2.31
CA GLN A 88 -3.17 -11.03 -0.94
C GLN A 88 -1.75 -11.55 -0.75
N LYS A 89 -1.28 -12.43 -1.63
CA LYS A 89 0.08 -12.97 -1.59
C LYS A 89 1.14 -11.86 -1.69
N ALA A 90 0.92 -10.86 -2.55
CA ALA A 90 1.83 -9.71 -2.67
C ALA A 90 1.84 -8.85 -1.39
N ILE A 91 0.69 -8.60 -0.78
CA ILE A 91 0.58 -7.88 0.50
C ILE A 91 1.30 -8.65 1.60
N GLU A 92 1.08 -9.96 1.72
CA GLU A 92 1.71 -10.82 2.73
C GLU A 92 3.22 -10.95 2.54
N SER A 93 3.74 -10.87 1.31
CA SER A 93 5.18 -11.01 1.04
C SER A 93 5.96 -9.71 1.08
N HIS A 94 5.34 -8.58 0.74
CA HIS A 94 6.05 -7.30 0.61
C HIS A 94 5.67 -6.28 1.67
N LEU A 95 4.44 -6.33 2.19
CA LEU A 95 3.90 -5.30 3.07
C LEU A 95 3.81 -5.78 4.53
N TRP A 96 4.02 -7.07 4.80
CA TRP A 96 4.10 -7.59 6.15
C TRP A 96 5.50 -7.39 6.72
N ASN A 97 5.59 -6.80 7.91
CA ASN A 97 6.85 -6.67 8.64
C ASN A 97 6.89 -7.73 9.75
N ASP A 98 7.59 -8.83 9.51
CA ASP A 98 7.72 -9.94 10.48
C ASP A 98 8.38 -9.52 11.80
N LYS A 99 9.26 -8.52 11.78
CA LYS A 99 9.99 -8.07 12.96
C LYS A 99 9.06 -7.30 13.91
N GLU A 100 8.23 -6.43 13.35
CA GLU A 100 7.36 -5.54 14.12
C GLU A 100 5.93 -6.11 14.28
N GLY A 101 5.56 -7.14 13.52
CA GLY A 101 4.27 -7.82 13.61
C GLY A 101 3.08 -7.03 13.08
N TRP A 102 3.31 -6.09 12.17
CA TRP A 102 2.27 -5.29 11.52
C TRP A 102 2.54 -5.12 10.02
N TYR A 103 1.52 -4.72 9.27
CA TYR A 103 1.74 -4.29 7.88
C TYR A 103 2.29 -2.86 7.82
N ALA A 104 3.20 -2.63 6.87
CA ALA A 104 3.80 -1.35 6.57
C ALA A 104 3.81 -1.11 5.05
N ASP A 105 4.06 0.13 4.64
CA ASP A 105 4.30 0.41 3.23
C ASP A 105 5.62 -0.21 2.77
N TYR A 106 5.82 -0.33 1.47
CA TYR A 106 7.08 -0.81 0.90
C TYR A 106 7.78 0.27 0.09
N ASP A 107 9.06 0.46 0.34
CA ASP A 107 9.90 1.42 -0.35
C ASP A 107 10.53 0.77 -1.59
N LEU A 108 10.11 1.18 -2.79
CA LEU A 108 10.62 0.62 -4.05
C LEU A 108 12.09 0.95 -4.31
N LYS A 109 12.59 2.06 -3.76
CA LYS A 109 13.99 2.46 -3.95
C LYS A 109 14.92 1.71 -3.04
N LYS A 110 14.50 1.49 -1.79
CA LYS A 110 15.30 0.78 -0.78
C LYS A 110 15.06 -0.74 -0.79
N GLN A 111 13.99 -1.18 -1.44
CA GLN A 111 13.55 -2.59 -1.50
C GLN A 111 13.28 -3.19 -0.11
N GLU A 112 12.73 -2.38 0.79
CA GLU A 112 12.41 -2.77 2.17
C GLU A 112 11.09 -2.16 2.64
N GLY A 113 10.50 -2.73 3.69
CA GLY A 113 9.33 -2.15 4.37
C GLY A 113 9.69 -0.82 5.06
N THR A 114 8.78 0.14 5.03
CA THR A 114 8.97 1.41 5.75
C THR A 114 8.84 1.20 7.26
N GLN A 115 9.62 1.97 8.03
CA GLN A 115 9.64 1.86 9.50
C GLN A 115 8.52 2.67 10.18
N SER A 116 7.75 3.45 9.44
CA SER A 116 6.66 4.24 10.02
C SER A 116 5.38 3.42 10.08
N ALA A 117 4.99 3.04 11.30
CA ALA A 117 3.61 2.68 11.59
C ALA A 117 2.78 3.98 11.59
N HIS A 118 1.94 4.18 10.58
CA HIS A 118 0.92 5.23 10.65
C HIS A 118 -0.17 4.75 11.60
N GLY A 119 -0.58 5.60 12.53
CA GLY A 119 -1.55 5.31 13.60
C GLY A 119 -2.99 4.99 13.16
N GLY A 120 -3.17 4.34 12.02
CA GLY A 120 -4.34 3.52 11.75
C GLY A 120 -4.17 2.16 12.41
N SER A 121 -5.26 1.58 12.92
CA SER A 121 -5.23 0.25 13.53
C SER A 121 -4.45 -0.74 12.66
N PRO A 122 -3.58 -1.58 13.25
CA PRO A 122 -2.86 -2.59 12.50
C PRO A 122 -3.87 -3.39 11.66
N VAL A 123 -3.64 -3.44 10.35
CA VAL A 123 -4.45 -4.27 9.46
C VAL A 123 -4.24 -5.71 9.93
N PRO A 124 -5.28 -6.43 10.39
CA PRO A 124 -5.09 -7.81 10.78
C PRO A 124 -4.64 -8.64 9.58
N PRO A 125 -3.86 -9.70 9.78
CA PRO A 125 -3.44 -10.58 8.70
C PRO A 125 -4.63 -11.03 7.86
N LEU A 126 -4.51 -10.94 6.54
CA LEU A 126 -5.58 -11.29 5.58
C LEU A 126 -5.89 -12.80 5.53
N ARG A 127 -5.25 -13.61 6.38
CA ARG A 127 -5.54 -15.04 6.54
C ARG A 127 -6.97 -15.21 7.06
N GLU A 128 -7.88 -15.58 6.17
CA GLU A 128 -9.13 -16.21 6.56
C GLU A 128 -8.82 -17.62 7.09
N GLY A 129 -8.94 -17.81 8.41
CA GLY A 129 -9.11 -19.12 9.06
C GLY A 129 -8.18 -20.26 8.64
N GLY A 130 -6.98 -20.33 9.22
CA GLY A 130 -6.16 -21.55 9.27
C GLY A 130 -5.90 -21.90 10.74
N GLY A 131 -6.54 -22.95 11.23
CA GLY A 131 -6.54 -23.33 12.64
C GLY A 131 -5.13 -23.40 13.25
N ALA A 132 -5.05 -22.95 14.50
CA ALA A 132 -3.96 -23.27 15.40
C ALA A 132 -3.88 -24.80 15.55
N GLY A 133 -3.09 -25.44 14.69
CA GLY A 133 -2.60 -26.79 14.88
C GLY A 133 -1.55 -26.75 15.99
N SER A 134 -2.01 -26.94 17.23
CA SER A 134 -1.17 -27.47 18.31
C SER A 134 -0.47 -28.74 17.80
N GLY A 135 0.86 -28.78 17.90
CA GLY A 135 1.63 -29.84 17.27
C GLY A 135 3.07 -29.96 17.78
N ARG A 136 3.19 -30.31 19.07
CA ARG A 136 4.32 -30.93 19.78
C ARG A 136 5.58 -30.11 20.04
#